data_AF-A0A0P9SMQ7-F1
#
_entry.id   AF-A0A0P9SMQ7-F1
#
_cell.length_a   1.000
_cell.length_b   1.000
_cell.length_c   1.000
_cell.angle_alpha   90.00
_cell.angle_beta   90.00
_cell.angle_gamma   90.00
#
_symmetry.space_group_name_H-M   'P 1'
#
loop_
_entity.id
_entity.type
_entity.pdbx_description
1 polymer ?
#
loop_
_entity_poly.entity_id
_entity_poly.type
_entity_poly.pdbx_seq_one_letter_code
_entity_poly.pdbx_strand_id
1 'polypeptide(L)'
;MAESAACAISRTVEQSKDVDPAQFIEYYLSREHRDNPGTGCTIAALSADAARQSDDVKVTFAEGIESMLAALAPAGTSPGDNEWKQARANTIDMFAHALGALLLSRSCPNDSPLADEILDVCRTKMLEQLQAL
;
A
#
# COMPACT_ATOMS: atom_id res chain seq x y z
N MET A 1 4.38 -21.86 2.74
CA MET A 1 4.17 -20.48 3.23
C MET A 1 4.45 -19.45 2.14
N ALA A 2 5.61 -19.49 1.48
CA ALA A 2 5.94 -18.59 0.36
C ALA A 2 4.88 -18.60 -0.76
N GLU A 3 4.47 -19.78 -1.23
CA GLU A 3 3.43 -19.93 -2.27
C GLU A 3 2.08 -19.31 -1.86
N SER A 4 1.64 -19.51 -0.63
CA SER A 4 0.41 -18.90 -0.11
C SER A 4 0.51 -17.37 -0.01
N ALA A 5 1.67 -16.85 0.38
CA ALA A 5 1.93 -15.41 0.40
C ALA A 5 1.92 -14.84 -1.02
N ALA A 6 2.55 -15.52 -1.98
CA ALA A 6 2.53 -15.14 -3.39
C ALA A 6 1.10 -15.04 -3.94
N CYS A 7 0.27 -16.09 -3.77
CA CYS A 7 -1.12 -16.07 -4.24
C CYS A 7 -1.95 -14.93 -3.63
N ALA A 8 -1.78 -14.67 -2.33
CA ALA A 8 -2.50 -13.60 -1.64
C ALA A 8 -2.05 -12.21 -2.12
N ILE A 9 -0.74 -12.00 -2.31
CA ILE A 9 -0.20 -10.75 -2.85
C ILE A 9 -0.68 -10.54 -4.29
N SER A 10 -0.60 -11.56 -5.15
CA SER A 10 -1.08 -11.47 -6.54
C SER A 10 -2.54 -11.03 -6.61
N ARG A 11 -3.41 -11.54 -5.72
CA ARG A 11 -4.81 -11.08 -5.65
C ARG A 11 -4.91 -9.60 -5.32
N THR A 12 -4.14 -9.13 -4.34
CA THR A 12 -4.13 -7.71 -3.98
C THR A 12 -3.63 -6.85 -5.15
N VAL A 13 -2.60 -7.32 -5.87
CA VAL A 13 -2.06 -6.63 -7.05
C VAL A 13 -3.13 -6.51 -8.14
N GLU A 14 -3.83 -7.60 -8.48
CA GLU A 14 -4.89 -7.59 -9.48
C GLU A 14 -6.03 -6.62 -9.12
N GLN A 15 -6.38 -6.52 -7.83
CA GLN A 15 -7.40 -5.58 -7.35
C GLN A 15 -6.96 -4.12 -7.38
N SER A 16 -5.66 -3.86 -7.47
CA SER A 16 -5.08 -2.51 -7.42
C SER A 16 -4.73 -1.96 -8.81
N LYS A 17 -4.85 -2.77 -9.87
CA LYS A 17 -4.57 -2.34 -11.24
C LYS A 17 -5.53 -1.26 -11.68
N ASP A 18 -4.98 -0.25 -12.35
CA ASP A 18 -5.73 0.85 -12.96
C ASP A 18 -6.60 1.64 -11.97
N VAL A 19 -6.35 1.49 -10.66
CA VAL A 19 -7.00 2.27 -9.62
C VAL A 19 -6.38 3.66 -9.62
N ASP A 20 -7.23 4.69 -9.68
CA ASP A 20 -6.79 6.07 -9.57
C ASP A 20 -6.08 6.30 -8.20
N PRO A 21 -4.94 7.01 -8.15
CA PRO A 21 -4.21 7.25 -6.92
C PRO A 21 -5.05 7.86 -5.78
N ALA A 22 -5.98 8.77 -6.08
CA ALA A 22 -6.84 9.35 -5.06
C ALA A 22 -7.84 8.32 -4.53
N GLN A 23 -8.45 7.52 -5.42
CA GLN A 23 -9.32 6.41 -5.03
C GLN A 23 -8.59 5.37 -4.18
N PHE A 24 -7.33 5.06 -4.53
CA PHE A 24 -6.48 4.19 -3.73
C PHE A 24 -6.32 4.76 -2.31
N ILE A 25 -5.93 6.03 -2.17
CA ILE A 25 -5.72 6.67 -0.86
C ILE A 25 -7.02 6.67 -0.03
N GLU A 26 -8.15 7.04 -0.65
CA GLU A 26 -9.45 7.09 0.01
C GLU A 26 -9.86 5.74 0.59
N TYR A 27 -9.80 4.69 -0.23
CA TYR A 27 -10.12 3.33 0.21
C TYR A 27 -9.10 2.80 1.22
N TYR A 28 -7.80 2.94 0.91
CA TYR A 28 -6.74 2.33 1.68
C TYR A 28 -6.67 2.89 3.10
N LEU A 29 -7.01 4.18 3.27
CA LEU A 29 -7.08 4.84 4.57
C LEU A 29 -8.50 4.90 5.13
N SER A 30 -9.43 4.04 4.72
CA SER A 30 -10.79 4.00 5.27
C SER A 30 -10.92 3.06 6.49
N ARG A 31 -12.01 3.22 7.27
CA ARG A 31 -12.41 2.23 8.29
C ARG A 31 -12.69 0.86 7.67
N GLU A 32 -13.25 0.83 6.47
CA GLU A 32 -13.51 -0.40 5.75
C GLU A 32 -12.23 -1.21 5.55
N HIS A 33 -11.14 -0.57 5.11
CA HIS A 33 -9.87 -1.28 4.96
C HIS A 33 -9.19 -1.55 6.31
N ARG A 34 -9.20 -0.58 7.24
CA ARG A 34 -8.62 -0.70 8.58
C ARG A 34 -9.15 -1.93 9.32
N ASP A 35 -10.47 -2.07 9.38
CA ASP A 35 -11.16 -3.03 10.23
C ASP A 35 -11.20 -4.45 9.61
N ASN A 36 -10.78 -4.59 8.35
CA ASN A 36 -10.77 -5.86 7.62
C ASN A 36 -9.34 -6.30 7.20
N PRO A 37 -8.42 -6.56 8.15
CA PRO A 37 -7.05 -6.97 7.82
C PRO A 37 -6.96 -8.30 7.05
N GLY A 38 -7.97 -9.18 7.18
CA GLY A 38 -7.99 -10.49 6.52
C GLY A 38 -8.45 -10.47 5.05
N THR A 39 -9.12 -9.40 4.61
CA THR A 39 -9.60 -9.24 3.23
C THR A 39 -9.02 -8.00 2.54
N GLY A 40 -8.20 -7.22 3.24
CA GLY A 40 -7.52 -6.04 2.73
C GLY A 40 -6.18 -6.35 2.05
N CYS A 41 -5.29 -5.35 2.04
CA CYS A 41 -3.96 -5.46 1.44
C CYS A 41 -3.08 -6.49 2.17
N THR A 42 -2.73 -7.59 1.50
CA THR A 42 -1.86 -8.64 2.04
C THR A 42 -0.50 -8.09 2.49
N ILE A 43 0.06 -7.14 1.71
CA ILE A 43 1.35 -6.51 2.05
C ILE A 43 1.22 -5.73 3.36
N ALA A 44 0.14 -4.97 3.57
CA ALA A 44 -0.09 -4.28 4.84
C ALA A 44 -0.26 -5.26 6.02
N ALA A 45 -0.95 -6.38 5.82
CA ALA A 45 -1.21 -7.34 6.88
C ALA A 45 0.04 -8.09 7.33
N LEU A 46 0.98 -8.37 6.41
CA LEU A 46 2.03 -9.37 6.63
C LEU A 46 3.47 -8.84 6.49
N SER A 47 3.69 -7.54 6.21
CA SER A 47 5.05 -6.99 6.04
C SER A 47 5.96 -7.20 7.26
N ALA A 48 5.43 -7.00 8.47
CA ALA A 48 6.19 -7.20 9.71
C ALA A 48 6.53 -8.68 9.98
N ASP A 49 5.68 -9.59 9.53
CA ASP A 49 5.92 -11.03 9.62
C ASP A 49 6.95 -11.46 8.58
N ALA A 50 6.82 -11.00 7.34
CA ALA A 50 7.75 -11.28 6.25
C ALA A 50 9.20 -10.90 6.60
N ALA A 51 9.40 -9.77 7.28
CA ALA A 51 10.73 -9.34 7.75
C ALA A 51 11.42 -10.36 8.68
N ARG A 52 10.65 -11.22 9.36
CA ARG A 52 11.13 -12.24 10.31
C ARG A 52 11.19 -13.65 9.70
N GLN A 53 10.84 -13.83 8.42
CA GLN A 53 10.86 -15.12 7.72
C GLN A 53 12.21 -15.40 7.06
N SER A 54 12.31 -16.57 6.39
CA SER A 54 13.46 -16.95 5.56
C SER A 54 13.65 -16.00 4.38
N ASP A 55 14.86 -16.02 3.80
CA ASP A 55 15.18 -15.16 2.66
C ASP A 55 14.31 -15.45 1.44
N ASP A 56 13.93 -16.70 1.19
CA ASP A 56 12.99 -17.06 0.12
C ASP A 56 11.64 -16.32 0.25
N VAL A 57 11.11 -16.21 1.48
CA VAL A 57 9.85 -15.49 1.72
C VAL A 57 10.04 -14.00 1.53
N LYS A 58 11.19 -13.44 1.95
CA LYS A 58 11.51 -12.01 1.74
C LYS A 58 11.63 -11.68 0.26
N VAL A 59 12.21 -12.58 -0.56
CA VAL A 59 12.29 -12.44 -2.02
C VAL A 59 10.88 -12.41 -2.62
N THR A 60 10.02 -13.37 -2.27
CA THR A 60 8.61 -13.37 -2.72
C THR A 60 7.88 -12.08 -2.31
N PHE A 61 8.14 -11.57 -1.12
CA PHE A 61 7.55 -10.31 -0.66
C PHE A 61 8.06 -9.11 -1.46
N ALA A 62 9.36 -9.05 -1.75
CA ALA A 62 9.95 -7.99 -2.56
C ALA A 62 9.37 -7.98 -3.98
N GLU A 63 9.25 -9.14 -4.63
CA GLU A 63 8.59 -9.30 -5.94
C GLU A 63 7.12 -8.87 -5.90
N GLY A 64 6.43 -9.20 -4.81
CA GLY A 64 5.06 -8.77 -4.56
C GLY A 64 4.91 -7.25 -4.43
N ILE A 65 5.85 -6.60 -3.72
CA ILE A 65 5.91 -5.14 -3.59
C ILE A 65 6.19 -4.50 -4.95
N GLU A 66 7.15 -5.02 -5.72
CA GLU A 66 7.43 -4.54 -7.08
C GLU A 66 6.19 -4.61 -7.98
N SER A 67 5.45 -5.72 -7.90
CA SER A 67 4.22 -5.91 -8.66
C SER A 67 3.11 -4.93 -8.24
N MET A 68 3.01 -4.64 -6.94
CA MET A 68 2.07 -3.65 -6.41
C MET A 68 2.43 -2.24 -6.89
N LEU A 69 3.71 -1.86 -6.83
CA LEU A 69 4.17 -0.57 -7.31
C LEU A 69 3.92 -0.40 -8.81
N ALA A 70 4.10 -1.47 -9.59
CA ALA A 70 3.77 -1.46 -11.02
C ALA A 70 2.27 -1.30 -11.28
N ALA A 71 1.41 -1.94 -10.46
CA ALA A 71 -0.05 -1.81 -10.59
C ALA A 71 -0.57 -0.42 -10.23
N LEU A 72 0.11 0.28 -9.31
CA LEU A 72 -0.21 1.65 -8.88
C LEU A 72 0.52 2.73 -9.69
N ALA A 73 1.41 2.36 -10.60
CA ALA A 73 2.17 3.32 -11.40
C ALA A 73 1.25 3.99 -12.43
N PRO A 74 1.45 5.29 -12.72
CA PRO A 74 0.73 5.97 -13.79
C PRO A 74 0.92 5.25 -15.14
N ALA A 75 -0.17 5.16 -15.91
CA ALA A 75 -0.14 4.59 -17.25
C ALA A 75 0.87 5.33 -18.15
N GLY A 76 1.52 4.59 -19.05
CA GLY A 76 2.45 5.16 -20.03
C GLY A 76 3.86 5.44 -19.50
N THR A 77 4.14 5.22 -18.21
CA THR A 77 5.50 5.32 -17.68
C THR A 77 6.36 4.15 -18.17
N SER A 78 7.49 4.46 -18.81
CA SER A 78 8.42 3.45 -19.35
C SER A 78 9.75 3.47 -18.60
N PRO A 79 10.29 2.32 -18.17
CA PRO A 79 11.55 2.30 -17.44
C PRO A 79 12.71 2.98 -18.19
N GLY A 80 13.41 3.88 -17.51
CA GLY A 80 14.74 4.35 -17.95
C GLY A 80 14.92 5.85 -18.02
N ASP A 81 13.85 6.64 -18.12
CA ASP A 81 13.94 8.11 -18.14
C ASP A 81 13.72 8.74 -16.75
N ASN A 82 13.82 10.07 -16.67
CA ASN A 82 13.61 10.81 -15.44
C ASN A 82 12.14 10.83 -15.00
N GLU A 83 11.21 10.81 -15.95
CA GLU A 83 9.77 10.80 -15.68
C GLU A 83 9.36 9.51 -14.96
N TRP A 84 9.85 8.36 -15.43
CA TRP A 84 9.64 7.07 -14.77
C TRP A 84 10.27 7.02 -13.37
N LYS A 85 11.48 7.55 -13.19
CA LYS A 85 12.11 7.61 -11.86
C LYS A 85 11.28 8.42 -10.88
N GLN A 86 10.77 9.56 -11.33
CA GLN A 86 9.92 10.43 -10.53
C GLN A 86 8.58 9.77 -10.22
N ALA A 87 7.91 9.20 -11.22
CA ALA A 87 6.67 8.46 -11.04
C ALA A 87 6.84 7.32 -10.04
N ARG A 88 7.90 6.52 -10.18
CA ARG A 88 8.22 5.43 -9.26
C ARG A 88 8.48 5.93 -7.84
N ALA A 89 9.23 7.02 -7.67
CA ALA A 89 9.45 7.63 -6.36
C ALA A 89 8.13 8.06 -5.71
N ASN A 90 7.25 8.73 -6.46
CA ASN A 90 5.93 9.15 -5.98
C ASN A 90 5.05 7.96 -5.61
N THR A 91 5.03 6.89 -6.42
CA THR A 91 4.26 5.68 -6.12
C THR A 91 4.78 4.98 -4.86
N ILE A 92 6.10 4.90 -4.68
CA ILE A 92 6.71 4.34 -3.46
C ILE A 92 6.31 5.17 -2.22
N ASP A 93 6.44 6.50 -2.30
CA ASP A 93 6.09 7.40 -1.20
C ASP A 93 4.62 7.27 -0.81
N MET A 94 3.72 7.35 -1.81
CA MET A 94 2.29 7.17 -1.61
C MET A 94 1.97 5.82 -0.95
N PHE A 95 2.51 4.73 -1.49
CA PHE A 95 2.21 3.39 -0.98
C PHE A 95 2.75 3.19 0.44
N ALA A 96 4.00 3.60 0.71
CA ALA A 96 4.60 3.48 2.03
C ALA A 96 3.89 4.35 3.07
N HIS A 97 3.47 5.56 2.72
CA HIS A 97 2.74 6.46 3.59
C HIS A 97 1.35 5.88 3.94
N ALA A 98 0.58 5.43 2.95
CA ALA A 98 -0.72 4.81 3.20
C ALA A 98 -0.60 3.55 4.08
N LEU A 99 0.40 2.70 3.80
CA LEU A 99 0.67 1.49 4.59
C LEU A 99 1.03 1.81 6.03
N GLY A 100 1.93 2.77 6.25
CA GLY A 100 2.33 3.20 7.59
C GLY A 100 1.17 3.78 8.40
N ALA A 101 0.37 4.67 7.79
CA ALA A 101 -0.78 5.28 8.44
C ALA A 101 -1.82 4.22 8.85
N LEU A 102 -2.11 3.26 7.96
CA LEU A 102 -3.01 2.14 8.24
C LEU A 102 -2.50 1.28 9.41
N LEU A 103 -1.21 0.96 9.44
CA LEU A 103 -0.61 0.17 10.52
C LEU A 103 -0.68 0.89 11.87
N LEU A 104 -0.41 2.19 11.91
CA LEU A 104 -0.50 3.01 13.12
C LEU A 104 -1.95 3.07 13.62
N SER A 105 -2.92 3.29 12.72
CA SER A 105 -4.34 3.29 13.06
C SER A 105 -4.82 1.94 13.61
N ARG A 106 -4.38 0.82 13.02
CA ARG A 106 -4.68 -0.55 13.50
C ARG A 106 -4.04 -0.88 14.85
N SER A 107 -2.97 -0.17 15.21
CA SER A 107 -2.30 -0.34 16.50
C SER A 107 -3.08 0.31 17.66
N CYS A 108 -4.06 1.16 17.36
CA CYS A 108 -4.94 1.77 18.34
C CYS A 108 -6.17 0.88 18.62
N PRO A 109 -6.76 0.95 19.82
CA PRO A 109 -8.09 0.38 20.09
C PRO A 109 -9.14 0.86 19.08
N ASN A 110 -10.12 0.01 18.77
CA ASN A 110 -11.11 0.28 17.72
C ASN A 110 -11.98 1.53 17.97
N ASP A 111 -12.19 1.87 19.25
CA ASP A 111 -12.96 3.01 19.75
C ASP A 111 -12.08 4.23 20.08
N SER A 112 -10.77 4.17 19.80
CA SER A 112 -9.85 5.28 20.03
C SER A 112 -10.05 6.37 18.98
N PRO A 113 -10.30 7.63 19.37
CA PRO A 113 -10.36 8.75 18.43
C PRO A 113 -9.07 8.92 17.61
N LEU A 114 -7.92 8.55 18.19
CA LEU A 114 -6.64 8.61 17.51
C LEU A 114 -6.57 7.68 16.29
N ALA A 115 -7.29 6.54 16.33
CA ALA A 115 -7.30 5.60 15.21
C ALA A 115 -7.87 6.25 13.94
N ASP A 116 -8.93 7.05 14.10
CA ASP A 116 -9.61 7.74 13.01
C ASP A 116 -8.84 9.01 12.61
N GLU A 117 -8.31 9.74 13.59
CA GLU A 117 -7.48 10.94 13.36
C GLU A 117 -6.26 10.63 12.48
N ILE A 118 -5.56 9.52 12.72
CA ILE A 118 -4.42 9.09 11.90
C ILE A 118 -4.85 8.89 10.43
N LEU A 119 -5.97 8.19 10.21
CA LEU A 119 -6.47 7.92 8.88
C LEU A 119 -6.86 9.22 8.16
N ASP A 120 -7.60 10.10 8.85
CA ASP A 120 -8.12 11.33 8.26
C ASP A 120 -7.02 12.34 7.95
N VAL A 121 -6.04 12.52 8.85
CA VAL A 121 -4.91 13.43 8.64
C VAL A 121 -4.05 12.95 7.46
N CYS A 122 -3.67 11.67 7.45
CA CYS A 122 -2.84 11.13 6.37
C CYS A 122 -3.58 11.15 5.03
N ARG A 123 -4.86 10.75 4.99
CA ARG A 123 -5.67 10.81 3.76
C ARG A 123 -5.74 12.22 3.21
N THR A 124 -6.05 13.20 4.05
CA THR A 124 -6.14 14.61 3.65
C THR A 124 -4.81 15.11 3.10
N LYS A 125 -3.70 14.87 3.81
CA LYS A 125 -2.38 15.34 3.40
C LYS A 125 -1.92 14.70 2.09
N MET A 126 -2.16 13.41 1.91
CA MET A 126 -1.78 12.71 0.69
C MET A 126 -2.61 13.17 -0.53
N LEU A 127 -3.91 13.42 -0.35
CA LEU A 127 -4.76 13.96 -1.42
C LEU A 127 -4.34 15.38 -1.81
N GLU A 128 -3.97 16.23 -0.85
CA GLU A 128 -3.39 17.55 -1.12
C GLU A 128 -2.08 17.44 -1.92
N GLN A 129 -1.21 16.48 -1.58
CA GLN A 129 0.05 16.24 -2.29
C GLN A 129 -0.18 15.78 -3.72
N LEU A 130 -1.16 14.91 -3.98
CA LEU A 130 -1.50 14.48 -5.34
C LEU A 130 -1.96 15.63 -6.23
N GLN A 131 -2.65 16.63 -5.68
CA GLN A 131 -3.13 17.80 -6.43
C GLN A 131 -2.02 18.82 -6.73
N ALA A 132 -0.89 18.71 -6.05
CA ALA A 132 0.27 19.60 -6.22
C ALA A 132 1.29 19.07 -7.25
N LEU A 133 1.07 17.86 -7.78
CA LEU A 133 1.87 17.21 -8.83
C LEU A 133 1.31 17.51 -10.22
#